data_AF-A0A955TMM0-F1
#
_entry.id   AF-A0A955TMM0-F1
#
_cell.length_a   1.000
_cell.length_b   1.000
_cell.length_c   1.000
_cell.angle_alpha   90.00
_cell.angle_beta   90.00
_cell.angle_gamma   90.00
#
_symmetry.space_group_name_H-M   'P 1'
#
loop_
_entity.id
_entity.type
_entity.pdbx_description
1 polymer ?
#
loop_
_entity_poly.entity_id
_entity_poly.type
_entity_poly.pdbx_seq_one_letter_code
_entity_poly.pdbx_strand_id
1 'polypeptide(L)'
;MIRTILLVVVVFIGVSLGYCYLGLAQYTWHQKMTMEVEVDGQLYTGSSVVKVRVKESEPLTKQLGYPLQFGAKGEAAYVELPGRRYLFALLGGGPSDSGPQTNALNIFQDQLPRKGLERFALLSKSRFKTDIPRSHYPLLVAFMDINDPNSVREIDPDNLAATFGLGVSLKRITLEITDEPVTEGKIESVLGWWLAQGTEKKGPPSLRVHNDSPRGWYHIGVTKFIMGKQ
;
A
#
# COMPACT_ATOMS: atom_id res chain seq x y z
N MET A 1 -14.80 -31.46 -46.59
CA MET A 1 -15.49 -30.18 -46.33
C MET A 1 -15.62 -29.90 -44.84
N ILE A 2 -16.26 -30.77 -44.03
CA ILE A 2 -16.46 -30.58 -42.58
C ILE A 2 -15.15 -30.41 -41.79
N ARG A 3 -14.13 -31.22 -42.09
CA ARG A 3 -12.82 -31.19 -41.40
C ARG A 3 -12.06 -29.87 -41.59
N THR A 4 -12.18 -29.27 -42.78
CA THR A 4 -11.56 -27.99 -43.14
C THR A 4 -12.28 -26.83 -42.44
N ILE A 5 -13.61 -26.87 -42.37
CA ILE A 5 -14.42 -25.88 -41.66
C ILE A 5 -14.09 -25.92 -40.15
N LEU A 6 -13.96 -27.11 -39.55
CA LEU A 6 -13.62 -27.26 -38.14
C LEU A 6 -12.24 -26.68 -37.81
N LEU A 7 -11.24 -26.92 -38.67
CA LEU A 7 -9.89 -26.35 -38.52
C LEU A 7 -9.89 -24.82 -38.61
N VAL A 8 -10.64 -24.25 -39.56
CA VAL A 8 -10.77 -22.79 -39.71
C VAL A 8 -11.44 -22.19 -38.47
N VAL A 9 -12.51 -22.79 -37.94
CA VAL A 9 -13.18 -22.31 -36.73
C VAL A 9 -12.27 -22.37 -35.51
N VAL A 10 -11.51 -23.46 -35.32
CA VAL A 10 -10.56 -23.60 -34.20
C VAL A 10 -9.43 -22.58 -34.29
N VAL A 11 -8.88 -22.34 -35.49
CA VAL A 11 -7.86 -21.30 -35.70
C VAL A 11 -8.44 -19.91 -35.47
N PHE A 12 -9.66 -19.64 -35.92
CA PHE A 12 -10.31 -18.35 -35.72
C PHE A 12 -10.59 -18.09 -34.23
N ILE A 13 -11.07 -19.09 -33.49
CA ILE A 13 -11.25 -19.01 -32.03
C ILE A 13 -9.89 -18.84 -31.33
N GLY A 14 -8.86 -19.57 -31.74
CA GLY A 14 -7.51 -19.45 -31.18
C GLY A 14 -6.88 -18.07 -31.43
N VAL A 15 -7.05 -17.50 -32.62
CA VAL A 15 -6.59 -16.14 -32.96
C VAL A 15 -7.43 -15.08 -32.23
N SER A 16 -8.73 -15.28 -32.10
CA SER A 16 -9.63 -14.38 -31.36
C SER A 16 -9.30 -14.35 -29.87
N LEU A 17 -9.05 -15.53 -29.27
CA LEU A 17 -8.64 -15.67 -27.87
C LEU A 17 -7.22 -15.13 -27.66
N GLY A 18 -6.28 -15.41 -28.58
CA GLY A 18 -4.92 -14.87 -28.55
C GLY A 18 -4.89 -13.34 -28.65
N TYR A 19 -5.74 -12.76 -29.51
CA TYR A 19 -5.89 -11.31 -29.66
C TYR A 19 -6.55 -10.67 -28.43
N CYS A 20 -7.51 -11.35 -27.79
CA CYS A 20 -8.10 -10.92 -26.52
C CYS A 20 -7.07 -10.88 -25.38
N TYR A 21 -6.05 -11.74 -25.42
CA TYR A 21 -5.00 -11.79 -24.39
C TYR A 21 -3.82 -10.85 -24.66
N LEU A 22 -3.48 -10.56 -25.92
CA LEU A 22 -2.28 -9.78 -26.27
C LEU A 22 -2.42 -8.25 -26.13
N GLY A 23 -3.61 -7.71 -25.88
CA GLY A 23 -3.89 -6.26 -25.99
C GLY A 23 -4.17 -5.49 -24.69
N LEU A 24 -4.09 -6.09 -23.50
CA LEU A 24 -4.46 -5.39 -22.27
C LEU A 24 -3.32 -4.49 -21.79
N ALA A 25 -3.53 -3.16 -21.84
CA ALA A 25 -2.55 -2.21 -21.33
C ALA A 25 -2.28 -2.44 -19.84
N GLN A 26 -1.00 -2.43 -19.49
CA GLN A 26 -0.53 -2.62 -18.12
C GLN A 26 0.46 -1.51 -17.78
N TYR A 27 0.24 -0.88 -16.64
CA TYR A 27 1.10 0.15 -16.08
C TYR A 27 1.61 -0.28 -14.72
N THR A 28 2.81 0.15 -14.38
CA THR A 28 3.46 -0.16 -13.12
C THR A 28 4.37 0.99 -12.71
N TRP A 29 4.35 1.34 -11.45
CA TRP A 29 5.29 2.31 -10.86
C TRP A 29 5.62 1.88 -9.44
N HIS A 30 6.75 2.36 -8.92
CA HIS A 30 7.06 2.24 -7.51
C HIS A 30 6.86 3.60 -6.85
N GLN A 31 6.31 3.58 -5.64
CA GLN A 31 6.13 4.77 -4.83
C GLN A 31 6.76 4.55 -3.46
N LYS A 32 7.66 5.45 -3.07
CA LYS A 32 8.33 5.46 -1.78
C LYS A 32 7.59 6.39 -0.84
N MET A 33 7.21 5.86 0.31
CA MET A 33 6.72 6.65 1.42
C MET A 33 7.86 6.81 2.42
N THR A 34 8.15 8.05 2.81
CA THR A 34 9.17 8.40 3.80
C THR A 34 8.52 9.17 4.94
N MET A 35 8.78 8.75 6.18
CA MET A 35 8.36 9.44 7.39
C MET A 35 9.59 10.02 8.09
N GLU A 36 9.44 11.25 8.57
CA GLU A 36 10.45 11.97 9.35
C GLU A 36 9.88 12.34 10.72
N VAL A 37 10.47 11.77 11.78
CA VAL A 37 10.08 12.00 13.17
C VAL A 37 11.23 12.67 13.89
N GLU A 38 10.98 13.78 14.57
CA GLU A 38 11.97 14.41 15.45
C GLU A 38 11.78 13.90 16.88
N VAL A 39 12.89 13.61 17.55
CA VAL A 39 12.98 13.27 18.96
C VAL A 39 14.07 14.16 19.56
N ASP A 40 13.70 15.07 20.45
CA ASP A 40 14.63 15.97 21.15
C ASP A 40 15.59 16.73 20.20
N GLY A 41 15.07 17.16 19.04
CA GLY A 41 15.83 17.88 18.02
C GLY A 41 16.63 16.98 17.06
N GLN A 42 16.66 15.66 17.26
CA GLN A 42 17.27 14.70 16.34
C GLN A 42 16.22 14.10 15.40
N LEU A 43 16.53 14.07 14.10
CA LEU A 43 15.66 13.52 13.07
C LEU A 43 15.87 12.01 12.87
N TYR A 44 14.80 11.24 12.97
CA TYR A 44 14.71 9.81 12.69
C TYR A 44 13.87 9.61 11.44
N THR A 45 14.37 8.83 10.48
CA THR A 45 13.74 8.65 9.17
C THR A 45 13.49 7.18 8.90
N GLY A 46 12.35 6.89 8.29
CA GLY A 46 11.91 5.56 7.94
C GLY A 46 11.21 5.57 6.59
N SER A 47 11.45 4.56 5.76
CA SER A 47 10.82 4.51 4.44
C SER A 47 10.55 3.09 3.96
N SER A 48 9.55 2.99 3.08
CA SER A 48 9.19 1.78 2.35
C SER A 48 8.75 2.12 0.94
N VAL A 49 9.08 1.23 0.01
CA VAL A 49 8.72 1.31 -1.41
C VAL A 49 7.66 0.26 -1.71
N VAL A 50 6.54 0.72 -2.27
CA VAL A 50 5.44 -0.12 -2.72
C VAL A 50 5.33 -0.05 -4.24
N LYS A 51 5.28 -1.20 -4.89
CA LYS A 51 4.93 -1.32 -6.31
C LYS A 51 3.44 -1.27 -6.47
N VAL A 52 2.96 -0.42 -7.36
CA VAL A 52 1.57 -0.39 -7.82
C VAL A 52 1.50 -0.89 -9.24
N ARG A 53 0.48 -1.69 -9.54
CA ARG A 53 0.17 -2.20 -10.87
C ARG A 53 -1.27 -1.89 -11.21
N VAL A 54 -1.49 -1.41 -12.42
CA VAL A 54 -2.82 -1.25 -13.01
C VAL A 54 -2.84 -2.02 -14.31
N LYS A 55 -3.83 -2.88 -14.51
CA LYS A 55 -4.07 -3.54 -15.79
C LYS A 55 -5.51 -3.36 -16.22
N GLU A 56 -5.73 -3.27 -17.52
CA GLU A 56 -7.08 -3.39 -18.05
C GLU A 56 -7.67 -4.76 -17.72
N SER A 57 -8.96 -4.77 -17.38
CA SER A 57 -9.68 -6.01 -17.15
C SER A 57 -9.97 -6.77 -18.44
N GLU A 58 -10.22 -8.07 -18.32
CA GLU A 58 -10.73 -8.89 -19.42
C GLU A 58 -12.13 -8.40 -19.87
N PRO A 59 -12.54 -8.65 -21.13
CA PRO A 59 -13.76 -8.09 -21.72
C PRO A 59 -15.03 -8.29 -20.88
N LEU A 60 -15.23 -9.50 -20.33
CA LEU A 60 -16.40 -9.78 -19.49
C LEU A 60 -16.41 -8.94 -18.21
N THR A 61 -15.28 -8.84 -17.53
CA THR A 61 -15.13 -8.02 -16.31
C THR A 61 -15.29 -6.54 -16.60
N LYS A 62 -14.86 -6.06 -17.78
CA LYS A 62 -15.14 -4.70 -18.25
C LYS A 62 -16.64 -4.47 -18.45
N GLN A 63 -17.35 -5.41 -19.07
CA GLN A 63 -18.81 -5.33 -19.26
C GLN A 63 -19.58 -5.30 -17.93
N LEU A 64 -19.03 -5.92 -16.88
CA LEU A 64 -19.58 -5.87 -15.52
C LEU A 64 -19.26 -4.55 -14.76
N GLY A 65 -18.67 -3.56 -15.42
CA GLY A 65 -18.40 -2.24 -14.83
C GLY A 65 -17.07 -2.14 -14.08
N TYR A 66 -16.17 -3.14 -14.20
CA TYR A 66 -14.85 -3.14 -13.57
C TYR A 66 -13.75 -3.03 -14.63
N PRO A 67 -13.54 -1.85 -15.24
CA PRO A 67 -12.68 -1.73 -16.41
C PRO A 67 -11.19 -1.92 -16.12
N LEU A 68 -10.77 -1.76 -14.87
CA LEU A 68 -9.39 -1.79 -14.42
C LEU A 68 -9.25 -2.71 -13.20
N GLN A 69 -8.11 -3.39 -13.11
CA GLN A 69 -7.67 -4.11 -11.92
C GLN A 69 -6.44 -3.43 -11.34
N PHE A 70 -6.56 -3.04 -10.08
CA PHE A 70 -5.48 -2.45 -9.29
C PHE A 70 -4.84 -3.52 -8.41
N GLY A 71 -3.52 -3.47 -8.30
CA GLY A 71 -2.75 -4.29 -7.37
C GLY A 71 -1.62 -3.47 -6.75
N ALA A 72 -1.23 -3.85 -5.54
CA ALA A 72 -0.05 -3.31 -4.90
C ALA A 72 0.77 -4.45 -4.28
N LYS A 73 2.08 -4.26 -4.24
CA LYS A 73 3.03 -5.17 -3.60
C LYS A 73 4.06 -4.37 -2.81
N GLY A 74 4.28 -4.72 -1.56
CA GLY A 74 5.26 -4.10 -0.68
C GLY A 74 4.78 -4.05 0.76
N GLU A 75 5.46 -3.26 1.57
CA GLU A 75 5.30 -3.24 3.03
C GLU A 75 5.00 -1.85 3.55
N ALA A 76 4.39 -1.77 4.73
CA ALA A 76 4.23 -0.54 5.48
C ALA A 76 5.60 0.09 5.78
N ALA A 77 5.67 1.41 5.74
CA ALA A 77 6.86 2.12 6.21
C ALA A 77 6.87 2.14 7.74
N TYR A 78 8.05 2.13 8.34
CA TYR A 78 8.18 2.42 9.77
C TYR A 78 9.42 3.26 10.04
N VAL A 79 9.36 4.02 11.13
CA VAL A 79 10.51 4.71 11.72
C VAL A 79 10.83 4.01 13.04
N GLU A 80 12.07 3.60 13.22
CA GLU A 80 12.59 3.15 14.52
C GLU A 80 13.04 4.37 15.32
N LEU A 81 12.50 4.50 16.53
CA LEU A 81 12.79 5.55 17.49
C LEU A 81 13.65 4.99 18.63
N PRO A 82 14.30 5.85 19.44
CA PRO A 82 15.09 5.42 20.59
C PRO A 82 14.32 4.46 21.52
N GLY A 83 15.03 3.47 22.06
CA GLY A 83 14.45 2.46 22.94
C GLY A 83 13.63 1.38 22.22
N ARG A 84 13.91 1.12 20.93
CA ARG A 84 13.23 0.09 20.11
C ARG A 84 11.71 0.30 20.05
N ARG A 85 11.30 1.57 19.93
CA ARG A 85 9.91 1.94 19.66
C ARG A 85 9.75 2.17 18.16
N TYR A 86 8.58 1.85 17.62
CA TYR A 86 8.35 1.91 16.18
C TYR A 86 7.06 2.66 15.89
N LEU A 87 7.12 3.60 14.95
CA LEU A 87 5.94 4.23 14.35
C LEU A 87 5.75 3.64 12.95
N PHE A 88 4.62 2.97 12.72
CA PHE A 88 4.27 2.36 11.44
C PHE A 88 3.26 3.22 10.68
N ALA A 89 3.48 3.41 9.38
CA ALA A 89 2.51 3.95 8.44
C ALA A 89 1.92 2.80 7.62
N LEU A 90 0.66 2.46 7.90
CA LEU A 90 0.00 1.32 7.29
C LEU A 90 -0.34 1.54 5.82
N LEU A 91 -0.44 0.44 5.07
CA LEU A 91 -0.83 0.37 3.66
C LEU A 91 -2.34 0.63 3.43
N GLY A 92 -3.02 1.29 4.35
CA GLY A 92 -4.42 1.69 4.17
C GLY A 92 -5.14 1.97 5.48
N GLY A 93 -6.30 2.60 5.38
CA GLY A 93 -6.94 3.30 6.49
C GLY A 93 -6.59 4.79 6.47
N GLY A 94 -6.82 5.49 7.59
CA GLY A 94 -6.63 6.94 7.69
C GLY A 94 -7.83 7.72 7.14
N PRO A 95 -7.75 9.07 7.09
CA PRO A 95 -8.91 9.91 6.79
C PRO A 95 -9.50 9.69 5.40
N SER A 96 -8.67 9.32 4.41
CA SER A 96 -9.11 9.03 3.04
C SER A 96 -9.53 7.56 2.83
N ASP A 97 -9.31 6.69 3.81
CA ASP A 97 -9.42 5.22 3.73
C ASP A 97 -8.81 4.61 2.44
N SER A 98 -7.77 5.27 1.91
CA SER A 98 -7.16 4.91 0.63
C SER A 98 -5.98 3.95 0.82
N GLY A 99 -5.90 2.93 -0.04
CA GLY A 99 -4.76 2.01 -0.09
C GLY A 99 -3.63 2.49 -1.01
N PRO A 100 -2.47 1.82 -1.01
CA PRO A 100 -1.33 2.16 -1.85
C PRO A 100 -1.69 2.18 -3.35
N GLN A 101 -2.70 1.42 -3.78
CA GLN A 101 -3.17 1.38 -5.16
C GLN A 101 -3.58 2.76 -5.70
N THR A 102 -4.04 3.67 -4.82
CA THR A 102 -4.60 4.97 -5.20
C THR A 102 -3.79 6.17 -4.68
N ASN A 103 -2.81 5.96 -3.79
CA ASN A 103 -2.07 7.06 -3.15
C ASN A 103 -1.47 8.04 -4.16
N ALA A 104 -0.67 7.57 -5.13
CA ALA A 104 -0.10 8.45 -6.16
C ALA A 104 -1.15 9.17 -7.01
N LEU A 105 -2.29 8.54 -7.29
CA LEU A 105 -3.36 9.17 -8.07
C LEU A 105 -4.02 10.32 -7.31
N ASN A 106 -4.25 10.14 -6.01
CA ASN A 106 -4.91 11.14 -5.17
C ASN A 106 -3.95 12.28 -4.83
N ILE A 107 -2.70 11.96 -4.47
CA ILE A 107 -1.70 12.94 -4.04
C ILE A 107 -1.20 13.79 -5.21
N PHE A 108 -1.00 13.20 -6.39
CA PHE A 108 -0.54 13.92 -7.59
C PHE A 108 -1.68 14.31 -8.53
N GLN A 109 -2.93 14.34 -8.07
CA GLN A 109 -4.10 14.54 -8.93
C GLN A 109 -4.01 15.79 -9.82
N ASP A 110 -3.41 16.88 -9.32
CA ASP A 110 -3.27 18.15 -10.05
C ASP A 110 -2.17 18.11 -11.13
N GLN A 111 -1.26 17.13 -11.05
CA GLN A 111 -0.19 16.89 -12.01
C GLN A 111 -0.58 15.83 -13.05
N LEU A 112 -1.74 15.20 -12.90
CA LEU A 112 -2.20 14.09 -13.72
C LEU A 112 -3.40 14.48 -14.61
N PRO A 113 -3.53 13.88 -15.80
CA PRO A 113 -4.77 13.93 -16.55
C PRO A 113 -5.96 13.41 -15.71
N ARG A 114 -7.08 14.16 -15.71
CA ARG A 114 -8.28 13.83 -14.92
C ARG A 114 -8.86 12.46 -15.26
N LYS A 115 -8.73 12.01 -16.52
CA LYS A 115 -9.29 10.75 -17.03
C LYS A 115 -8.27 10.07 -17.96
N GLY A 116 -8.58 8.85 -18.39
CA GLY A 116 -7.76 8.10 -19.34
C GLY A 116 -6.63 7.29 -18.69
N LEU A 117 -6.03 6.41 -19.50
CA LEU A 117 -4.91 5.55 -19.08
C LEU A 117 -3.57 6.28 -19.04
N GLU A 118 -3.48 7.41 -19.74
CA GLU A 118 -2.32 8.30 -19.83
C GLU A 118 -1.81 8.77 -18.46
N ARG A 119 -2.68 8.94 -17.45
CA ARG A 119 -2.25 9.23 -16.07
C ARG A 119 -1.38 8.12 -15.48
N PHE A 120 -1.67 6.85 -15.79
CA PHE A 120 -0.88 5.72 -15.30
C PHE A 120 0.46 5.66 -16.04
N ALA A 121 0.45 5.93 -17.35
CA ALA A 121 1.68 6.04 -18.14
C ALA A 121 2.59 7.17 -17.64
N LEU A 122 2.00 8.31 -17.23
CA LEU A 122 2.73 9.43 -16.65
C LEU A 122 3.31 9.06 -15.29
N LEU A 123 2.54 8.44 -14.39
CA LEU A 123 3.07 7.94 -13.12
C LEU A 123 4.24 6.98 -13.33
N SER A 124 4.13 6.01 -14.24
CA SER A 124 5.19 5.06 -14.58
C SER A 124 6.50 5.70 -15.06
N LYS A 125 6.48 6.96 -15.51
CA LYS A 125 7.66 7.66 -16.06
C LYS A 125 8.09 8.86 -15.22
N SER A 126 7.22 9.34 -14.32
CA SER A 126 7.48 10.51 -13.48
C SER A 126 8.47 10.22 -12.36
N ARG A 127 8.99 11.29 -11.75
CA ARG A 127 9.67 11.27 -10.45
C ARG A 127 9.01 12.24 -9.49
N PHE A 128 7.67 12.28 -9.53
CA PHE A 128 6.90 13.20 -8.70
C PHE A 128 7.19 12.95 -7.23
N LYS A 129 7.35 14.04 -6.48
CA LYS A 129 7.66 14.02 -5.06
C LYS A 129 6.94 15.18 -4.38
N THR A 130 6.24 14.89 -3.30
CA THR A 130 5.60 15.92 -2.50
C THR A 130 5.36 15.45 -1.07
N ASP A 131 5.25 16.41 -0.16
CA ASP A 131 4.78 16.15 1.19
C ASP A 131 3.28 15.83 1.11
N ILE A 132 2.89 14.71 1.71
CA ILE A 132 1.51 14.25 1.72
C ILE A 132 0.67 15.28 2.49
N PRO A 133 -0.49 15.71 1.99
CA PRO A 133 -1.40 16.54 2.78
C PRO A 133 -1.95 15.75 3.98
N ARG A 134 -2.19 16.41 5.11
CA ARG A 134 -2.74 15.76 6.33
C ARG A 134 -3.98 14.90 6.07
N SER A 135 -4.86 15.31 5.16
CA SER A 135 -6.08 14.58 4.78
C SER A 135 -5.82 13.23 4.09
N HIS A 136 -4.58 12.97 3.66
CA HIS A 136 -4.14 11.75 3.00
C HIS A 136 -3.10 10.98 3.80
N TYR A 137 -2.90 11.34 5.08
CA TYR A 137 -1.98 10.61 5.93
C TYR A 137 -2.43 9.15 6.08
N PRO A 138 -1.48 8.20 6.01
CA PRO A 138 -1.79 6.81 6.32
C PRO A 138 -2.20 6.71 7.80
N LEU A 139 -2.93 5.65 8.11
CA LEU A 139 -3.15 5.28 9.50
C LEU A 139 -1.80 4.99 10.17
N LEU A 140 -1.49 5.74 11.22
CA LEU A 140 -0.29 5.56 12.02
C LEU A 140 -0.59 4.70 13.23
N VAL A 141 0.26 3.69 13.47
CA VAL A 141 0.15 2.83 14.65
C VAL A 141 1.50 2.61 15.32
N ALA A 142 1.46 2.33 16.61
CA ALA A 142 2.60 1.87 17.38
C ALA A 142 2.20 0.75 18.33
N PHE A 143 3.16 -0.09 18.70
CA PHE A 143 2.99 -1.11 19.73
C PHE A 143 3.58 -0.57 21.03
N MET A 144 2.79 -0.55 22.10
CA MET A 144 3.29 -0.12 23.42
C MET A 144 4.29 -1.13 23.98
N ASP A 145 4.13 -2.40 23.62
CA ASP A 145 5.14 -3.45 23.72
C ASP A 145 5.24 -4.15 22.37
N ILE A 146 6.40 -4.05 21.72
CA ILE A 146 6.63 -4.63 20.40
C ILE A 146 6.48 -6.16 20.37
N ASN A 147 6.42 -6.85 21.51
CA ASN A 147 6.21 -8.30 21.57
C ASN A 147 4.77 -8.69 21.94
N ASP A 148 3.88 -7.73 22.20
CA ASP A 148 2.46 -7.97 22.51
C ASP A 148 1.56 -7.43 21.39
N PRO A 149 0.83 -8.29 20.65
CA PRO A 149 -0.05 -7.87 19.57
C PRO A 149 -1.28 -7.08 20.06
N ASN A 150 -1.62 -7.14 21.34
CA ASN A 150 -2.74 -6.39 21.92
C ASN A 150 -2.34 -4.98 22.37
N SER A 151 -1.05 -4.67 22.32
CA SER A 151 -0.50 -3.37 22.71
C SER A 151 -0.57 -2.34 21.58
N VAL A 152 -1.07 -2.71 20.40
CA VAL A 152 -1.18 -1.80 19.27
C VAL A 152 -2.14 -0.66 19.58
N ARG A 153 -1.74 0.55 19.22
CA ARG A 153 -2.51 1.79 19.37
C ARG A 153 -2.42 2.61 18.09
N GLU A 154 -3.52 3.27 17.77
CA GLU A 154 -3.55 4.33 16.77
C GLU A 154 -2.82 5.56 17.32
N ILE A 155 -2.05 6.22 16.46
CA ILE A 155 -1.23 7.37 16.83
C ILE A 155 -1.77 8.60 16.12
N ASP A 156 -2.13 9.60 16.91
CA ASP A 156 -2.48 10.92 16.41
C ASP A 156 -1.23 11.57 15.79
N PRO A 157 -1.22 11.85 14.47
CA PRO A 157 -0.08 12.45 13.79
C PRO A 157 0.21 13.90 14.20
N ASP A 158 -0.68 14.56 14.94
CA ASP A 158 -0.50 15.88 15.55
C ASP A 158 0.00 15.79 17.01
N ASN A 159 -0.06 14.61 17.65
CA ASN A 159 0.30 14.44 19.06
C ASN A 159 1.03 13.10 19.34
N LEU A 160 2.18 12.90 18.68
CA LEU A 160 3.04 11.74 18.94
C LEU A 160 3.53 11.71 20.40
N ALA A 161 3.67 12.87 21.04
CA ALA A 161 4.17 12.99 22.40
C ALA A 161 3.29 12.26 23.43
N ALA A 162 1.99 12.15 23.19
CA ALA A 162 1.07 11.38 24.03
C ALA A 162 1.45 9.89 24.15
N THR A 163 2.14 9.35 23.15
CA THR A 163 2.57 7.95 23.13
C THR A 163 4.08 7.80 23.37
N PHE A 164 4.89 8.62 22.72
CA PHE A 164 6.35 8.43 22.69
C PHE A 164 7.11 9.28 23.70
N GLY A 165 6.42 10.17 24.42
CA GLY A 165 6.99 11.11 25.39
C GLY A 165 7.19 12.52 24.82
N LEU A 166 7.44 13.48 25.71
CA LEU A 166 7.74 14.87 25.34
C LEU A 166 8.94 14.92 24.37
N GLY A 167 8.95 15.92 23.49
CA GLY A 167 10.03 16.10 22.51
C GLY A 167 9.89 15.26 21.23
N VAL A 168 8.84 14.43 21.11
CA VAL A 168 8.58 13.62 19.91
C VAL A 168 7.51 14.26 19.04
N SER A 169 7.83 14.52 17.76
CA SER A 169 6.89 15.07 16.78
C SER A 169 7.09 14.52 15.38
N LEU A 170 6.00 14.35 14.64
CA LEU A 170 6.05 13.99 13.21
C LEU A 170 6.25 15.27 12.39
N LYS A 171 7.34 15.34 11.63
CA LYS A 171 7.65 16.51 10.79
C LYS A 171 6.91 16.48 9.47
N ARG A 172 7.01 15.36 8.76
CA ARG A 172 6.32 15.15 7.48
C ARG A 172 6.27 13.68 7.10
N ILE A 173 5.37 13.41 6.16
CA ILE A 173 5.36 12.19 5.37
C ILE A 173 5.42 12.61 3.91
N THR A 174 6.35 12.04 3.15
CA THR A 174 6.55 12.36 1.74
C THR A 174 6.21 11.14 0.89
N LEU A 175 5.56 11.37 -0.25
CA LEU A 175 5.39 10.36 -1.30
C LEU A 175 6.27 10.73 -2.50
N GLU A 176 7.00 9.75 -3.02
CA GLU A 176 7.88 9.89 -4.18
C GLU A 176 7.66 8.74 -5.18
N ILE A 177 7.50 9.05 -6.46
CA ILE A 177 7.61 8.05 -7.52
C ILE A 177 9.09 7.78 -7.79
N THR A 178 9.50 6.53 -7.66
CA THR A 178 10.93 6.14 -7.64
C THR A 178 11.20 4.91 -8.51
N ASP A 179 12.47 4.66 -8.82
CA ASP A 179 12.95 3.39 -9.40
C ASP A 179 13.50 2.43 -8.33
N GLU A 180 13.57 2.85 -7.07
CA GLU A 180 14.05 2.00 -5.97
C GLU A 180 13.26 0.68 -5.94
N PRO A 181 13.91 -0.45 -5.57
CA PRO A 181 13.23 -1.74 -5.50
C PRO A 181 12.14 -1.73 -4.44
N VAL A 182 11.14 -2.60 -4.63
CA VAL A 182 10.09 -2.84 -3.63
C VAL A 182 10.73 -3.24 -2.31
N THR A 183 10.26 -2.64 -1.22
CA THR A 183 10.70 -3.02 0.12
C THR A 183 10.08 -4.35 0.52
N GLU A 184 10.94 -5.29 0.93
CA GLU A 184 10.57 -6.63 1.38
C GLU A 184 11.40 -7.01 2.61
N GLY A 185 10.82 -7.76 3.55
CA GLY A 185 11.50 -8.33 4.72
C GLY A 185 11.69 -7.37 5.89
N LYS A 186 11.32 -6.09 5.76
CA LYS A 186 11.49 -5.10 6.85
C LYS A 186 10.43 -5.29 7.92
N ILE A 187 9.19 -5.60 7.54
CA ILE A 187 8.16 -5.90 8.53
C ILE A 187 8.43 -7.25 9.19
N GLU A 188 8.91 -8.25 8.45
CA GLU A 188 9.31 -9.55 9.00
C GLU A 188 10.40 -9.43 10.05
N SER A 189 11.37 -8.51 9.86
CA SER A 189 12.47 -8.36 10.81
C SER A 189 12.03 -7.78 12.15
N VAL A 190 10.94 -7.00 12.17
CA VAL A 190 10.41 -6.35 13.39
C VAL A 190 9.24 -7.12 14.00
N LEU A 191 8.31 -7.59 13.16
CA LEU A 191 7.05 -8.25 13.54
C LEU A 191 7.03 -9.74 13.19
N GLY A 192 8.18 -10.36 12.95
CA GLY A 192 8.28 -11.79 12.61
C GLY A 192 7.63 -12.70 13.65
N TRP A 193 7.70 -12.31 14.93
CA TRP A 193 7.03 -13.01 16.04
C TRP A 193 5.51 -13.04 15.89
N TRP A 194 4.90 -12.01 15.30
CA TRP A 194 3.47 -11.94 15.05
C TRP A 194 3.12 -12.73 13.80
N LEU A 195 3.89 -12.54 12.72
CA LEU A 195 3.68 -13.24 11.45
C LEU A 195 3.78 -14.76 11.61
N ALA A 196 4.67 -15.24 12.47
CA ALA A 196 4.87 -16.66 12.78
C ALA A 196 3.66 -17.33 13.47
N GLN A 197 2.72 -16.55 14.02
CA GLN A 197 1.48 -17.08 14.61
C GLN A 197 0.44 -17.45 13.53
N GLY A 198 0.70 -17.09 12.28
CA GLY A 198 -0.16 -17.39 11.14
C GLY A 198 0.17 -18.70 10.45
N THR A 199 -0.73 -19.11 9.57
CA THR A 199 -0.46 -20.15 8.56
C THR A 199 -0.54 -19.54 7.17
N GLU A 200 0.01 -20.23 6.17
CA GLU A 200 -0.09 -19.85 4.76
C GLU A 200 -1.54 -19.54 4.33
N LYS A 201 -2.52 -20.26 4.88
CA LYS A 201 -3.94 -20.13 4.52
C LYS A 201 -4.70 -18.99 5.21
N LYS A 202 -4.27 -18.54 6.40
CA LYS A 202 -5.07 -17.62 7.23
C LYS A 202 -4.34 -16.37 7.69
N GLY A 203 -3.02 -16.27 7.46
CA GLY A 203 -2.20 -15.20 8.05
C GLY A 203 -2.23 -15.25 9.58
N PRO A 204 -1.53 -14.32 10.25
CA PRO A 204 -1.55 -14.22 11.71
C PRO A 204 -2.90 -13.65 12.20
N PRO A 205 -3.23 -13.82 13.50
CA PRO A 205 -4.41 -13.21 14.08
C PRO A 205 -4.44 -11.70 13.86
N SER A 206 -5.62 -11.15 13.54
CA SER A 206 -5.81 -9.70 13.41
C SER A 206 -5.51 -8.99 14.74
N LEU A 207 -4.86 -7.84 14.65
CA LEU A 207 -4.57 -7.00 15.81
C LEU A 207 -5.83 -6.21 16.23
N ARG A 208 -6.00 -5.98 17.52
CA ARG A 208 -7.07 -5.13 18.08
C ARG A 208 -6.52 -3.74 18.35
N VAL A 209 -6.88 -2.77 17.51
CA VAL A 209 -6.49 -1.37 17.68
C VAL A 209 -7.56 -0.67 18.48
N HIS A 210 -7.20 -0.20 19.67
CA HIS A 210 -8.10 0.56 20.53
C HIS A 210 -8.31 1.98 19.99
N ASN A 211 -9.56 2.44 20.02
CA ASN A 211 -9.98 3.78 19.59
C ASN A 211 -11.25 4.22 20.33
N ASP A 212 -11.74 5.42 20.02
CA ASP A 212 -12.94 6.02 20.65
C ASP A 212 -14.29 5.55 20.07
N SER A 213 -14.30 4.47 19.26
CA SER A 213 -15.54 3.93 18.71
C SER A 213 -16.44 3.34 19.81
N PRO A 214 -17.76 3.12 19.58
CA PRO A 214 -18.64 2.51 20.58
C PRO A 214 -18.21 1.11 21.04
N ARG A 215 -17.46 0.39 20.21
CA ARG A 215 -16.85 -0.90 20.57
C ARG A 215 -15.53 -0.73 21.31
N GLY A 216 -14.90 0.43 21.26
CA GLY A 216 -13.60 0.73 21.87
C GLY A 216 -12.39 0.17 21.11
N TRP A 217 -12.60 -0.50 19.98
CA TRP A 217 -11.55 -1.03 19.11
C TRP A 217 -12.05 -1.43 17.71
N TYR A 218 -11.11 -1.58 16.78
CA TYR A 218 -11.30 -2.22 15.48
C TYR A 218 -10.16 -3.21 15.16
N HIS A 219 -10.33 -3.99 14.10
CA HIS A 219 -9.36 -5.01 13.71
C HIS A 219 -8.48 -4.57 12.55
N ILE A 220 -7.18 -4.81 12.67
CA ILE A 220 -6.20 -4.63 11.59
C ILE A 220 -5.61 -5.99 11.22
N GLY A 221 -5.76 -6.37 9.96
CA GLY A 221 -5.15 -7.58 9.40
C GLY A 221 -3.74 -7.35 8.87
N VAL A 222 -3.02 -8.45 8.64
CA VAL A 222 -1.65 -8.45 8.07
C VAL A 222 -1.54 -7.69 6.75
N THR A 223 -2.62 -7.63 5.95
CA THR A 223 -2.66 -6.92 4.66
C THR A 223 -2.45 -5.41 4.77
N LYS A 224 -2.60 -4.84 5.97
CA LYS A 224 -2.31 -3.43 6.24
C LYS A 224 -0.82 -3.18 6.51
N PHE A 225 -0.05 -4.23 6.83
CA PHE A 225 1.40 -4.17 7.00
C PHE A 225 2.15 -4.71 5.79
N ILE A 226 1.67 -5.77 5.15
CA ILE A 226 2.32 -6.40 4.00
C ILE A 226 1.25 -6.72 2.96
N MET A 227 1.43 -6.23 1.73
CA MET A 227 0.53 -6.51 0.61
C MET A 227 1.28 -7.25 -0.50
N GLY A 228 0.65 -8.28 -1.06
CA GLY A 228 1.19 -9.04 -2.19
C GLY A 228 2.41 -9.92 -1.83
N LYS A 229 2.26 -10.85 -0.88
CA LYS A 229 3.20 -11.99 -0.75
C LYS A 229 3.01 -12.94 -1.94
N GLN A 230 4.15 -13.45 -2.41
CA GLN A 230 4.41 -14.21 -3.64
C GLN A 230 3.23 -14.99 -4.23
#